data_AF-A0A258B6S2-F1
#
_entry.id   AF-A0A258B6S2-F1
#
_cell.length_a   1.000
_cell.length_b   1.000
_cell.length_c   1.000
_cell.angle_alpha   90.00
_cell.angle_beta   90.00
_cell.angle_gamma   90.00
#
_symmetry.space_group_name_H-M   'P 1'
#
loop_
_entity.id
_entity.type
_entity.pdbx_description
1 polymer ?
#
loop_
_entity_poly.entity_id
_entity_poly.type
_entity_poly.pdbx_seq_one_letter_code
_entity_poly.pdbx_strand_id
1 'polypeptide(L)'
;MTFALHGIPVSKGIAIGKAVLISRAALEVSHYLIEAGKEEAEAQKLMDAFEQVRLELAQLRQGLPKDAPQEMAAFLDVHGMILADPALAQKPLKLIRTQRLNAAWALTTELNDLLEQFAEIEDAYLKERANDIRQVAERVLKALNSQKKDGIEDSDFLSPSDVGADAIIVAHDIAPHDMLRFKERAFTGFVTDLGGKTSHTAIVARSMEIPAVVGVRHASEMIRHGDWLVIDGEHGV
;
A
#
# COMPACT_ATOMS: atom_id res chain seq x y z
N MET A 1 -24.19 8.11 3.21
CA MET A 1 -25.08 6.96 3.48
C MET A 1 -24.49 6.18 4.63
N THR A 2 -25.30 5.71 5.57
CA THR A 2 -24.85 4.89 6.71
C THR A 2 -25.14 3.43 6.41
N PHE A 3 -24.17 2.55 6.68
CA PHE A 3 -24.31 1.11 6.54
C PHE A 3 -23.64 0.41 7.72
N ALA A 4 -24.02 -0.83 7.99
CA ALA A 4 -23.42 -1.65 9.03
C ALA A 4 -22.81 -2.90 8.38
N LEU A 5 -21.58 -3.21 8.76
CA LEU A 5 -20.91 -4.43 8.36
C LEU A 5 -20.84 -5.37 9.57
N HIS A 6 -20.81 -6.67 9.32
CA HIS A 6 -20.79 -7.65 10.41
C HIS A 6 -19.59 -8.57 10.22
N GLY A 7 -18.90 -8.84 11.32
CA GLY A 7 -17.79 -9.77 11.35
C GLY A 7 -17.74 -10.56 12.62
N ILE A 8 -16.53 -10.97 12.98
CA ILE A 8 -16.24 -11.80 14.13
C ILE A 8 -15.69 -10.89 15.23
N PRO A 9 -16.40 -10.74 16.37
CA PRO A 9 -15.87 -10.00 17.49
C PRO A 9 -14.67 -10.75 18.08
N VAL A 10 -13.53 -10.06 18.17
CA VAL A 10 -12.30 -10.64 18.73
C VAL A 10 -11.86 -9.98 20.01
N SER A 11 -12.15 -8.69 20.17
CA SER A 11 -11.81 -7.90 21.36
C SER A 11 -12.94 -6.93 21.68
N LYS A 12 -13.33 -6.87 22.95
CA LYS A 12 -14.51 -6.14 23.43
C LYS A 12 -14.24 -4.63 23.51
N GLY A 13 -15.33 -3.86 23.51
CA GLY A 13 -15.34 -2.42 23.69
C GLY A 13 -15.89 -1.68 22.48
N ILE A 14 -16.07 -0.37 22.62
CA ILE A 14 -16.59 0.50 21.56
C ILE A 14 -15.51 1.48 21.18
N ALA A 15 -15.18 1.55 19.89
CA ALA A 15 -14.27 2.55 19.33
C ALA A 15 -15.03 3.46 18.38
N ILE A 16 -14.74 4.75 18.44
CA ILE A 16 -15.28 5.75 17.52
C ILE A 16 -14.10 6.53 16.96
N GLY A 17 -14.08 6.74 15.65
CA GLY A 17 -12.95 7.40 15.03
C GLY A 17 -13.01 7.47 13.52
N LYS A 18 -12.02 8.12 12.93
CA LYS A 18 -11.87 8.20 11.47
C LYS A 18 -11.17 6.97 10.93
N ALA A 19 -11.67 6.47 9.80
CA ALA A 19 -11.13 5.33 9.08
C ALA A 19 -9.74 5.65 8.52
N VAL A 20 -8.78 4.80 8.84
CA VAL A 20 -7.44 4.80 8.26
C VAL A 20 -7.28 3.47 7.55
N LEU A 21 -7.44 3.49 6.23
CA LEU A 21 -7.29 2.29 5.41
C LEU A 21 -5.82 1.88 5.27
N ILE A 22 -5.56 0.59 5.52
CA ILE A 22 -4.27 -0.08 5.33
C ILE A 22 -4.51 -1.22 4.33
N SER A 23 -4.14 -0.99 3.08
CA SER A 23 -4.28 -2.00 2.03
C SER A 23 -3.17 -3.05 2.11
N ARG A 24 -3.50 -4.30 1.76
CA ARG A 24 -2.52 -5.40 1.65
C ARG A 24 -1.81 -5.44 0.29
N ALA A 25 -2.04 -4.46 -0.58
CA ALA A 25 -1.05 -4.17 -1.60
C ALA A 25 0.09 -3.44 -0.90
N ALA A 26 1.21 -4.14 -0.72
CA ALA A 26 2.48 -3.54 -0.40
C ALA A 26 2.59 -2.17 -1.08
N LEU A 27 3.04 -1.16 -0.32
CA LEU A 27 3.22 0.26 -0.67
C LEU A 27 2.14 1.20 -0.08
N GLU A 28 2.21 1.42 1.24
CA GLU A 28 1.60 2.59 1.87
C GLU A 28 2.24 3.87 1.28
N VAL A 29 1.55 4.50 0.34
CA VAL A 29 1.95 5.78 -0.26
C VAL A 29 0.99 6.87 0.15
N SER A 30 1.49 7.97 0.72
CA SER A 30 0.66 9.11 1.11
C SER A 30 -0.04 9.68 -0.12
N HIS A 31 -1.36 9.84 -0.04
CA HIS A 31 -2.16 10.48 -1.08
C HIS A 31 -2.31 11.97 -0.77
N TYR A 32 -1.87 12.82 -1.69
CA TYR A 32 -2.11 14.26 -1.60
C TYR A 32 -2.14 14.88 -2.98
N LEU A 33 -2.74 16.07 -3.05
CA LEU A 33 -2.70 16.90 -4.25
C LEU A 33 -1.43 17.74 -4.26
N ILE A 34 -0.70 17.72 -5.36
CA ILE A 34 0.42 18.63 -5.57
C ILE A 34 -0.08 20.06 -5.80
N GLU A 35 0.71 21.03 -5.37
CA GLU A 35 0.46 22.44 -5.63
C GLU A 35 0.41 22.72 -7.13
N ALA A 36 -0.47 23.65 -7.53
CA ALA A 36 -0.56 24.08 -8.92
C ALA A 36 0.79 24.65 -9.40
N GLY A 37 1.24 24.22 -10.58
CA GLY A 37 2.53 24.60 -11.16
C GLY A 37 3.69 23.65 -10.80
N LYS A 38 3.48 22.67 -9.90
CA LYS A 38 4.48 21.63 -9.55
C LYS A 38 4.28 20.31 -10.31
N GLU A 39 3.35 20.25 -11.26
CA GLU A 39 3.00 19.03 -12.01
C GLU A 39 4.19 18.42 -12.74
N GLU A 40 4.95 19.24 -13.48
CA GLU A 40 6.11 18.74 -14.22
C GLU A 40 7.27 18.36 -13.29
N ALA A 41 7.42 19.05 -12.16
CA ALA A 41 8.44 18.68 -11.18
C ALA A 41 8.14 17.31 -10.54
N GLU A 42 6.87 17.05 -10.21
CA GLU A 42 6.44 15.76 -9.67
C GLU A 42 6.51 14.65 -10.73
N ALA A 43 6.16 14.95 -11.99
CA ALA A 43 6.32 14.03 -13.11
C ALA A 43 7.79 13.67 -13.35
N GLN A 44 8.70 14.65 -13.22
CA GLN A 44 10.14 14.41 -13.34
C GLN A 44 10.65 13.51 -12.21
N LYS A 45 10.23 13.71 -10.96
CA LYS A 45 10.59 12.80 -9.84
C LYS A 45 10.20 11.35 -10.13
N LEU A 46 9.02 11.13 -10.72
CA LEU A 46 8.60 9.79 -11.12
C LEU A 46 9.57 9.22 -12.17
N MET A 47 9.87 9.99 -13.21
CA MET A 47 10.81 9.57 -14.27
C MET A 47 12.22 9.28 -13.72
N ASP A 48 12.70 10.11 -12.80
CA ASP A 48 14.02 9.93 -12.16
C ASP A 48 14.05 8.64 -11.33
N ALA A 49 12.96 8.29 -10.66
CA ALA A 49 12.84 7.03 -9.93
C ALA A 49 12.82 5.81 -10.87
N PHE A 50 12.12 5.88 -12.00
CA PHE A 50 12.19 4.85 -13.05
C PHE A 50 13.63 4.67 -13.55
N GLU A 51 14.32 5.77 -13.84
CA GLU A 51 15.70 5.73 -14.33
C GLU A 51 16.68 5.17 -13.28
N GLN A 52 16.49 5.53 -12.01
CA GLN A 52 17.28 4.98 -10.90
C GLN A 52 17.14 3.45 -10.81
N VAL A 53 15.91 2.93 -10.86
CA VAL A 53 15.68 1.47 -10.85
C VAL A 53 16.24 0.81 -12.10
N ARG A 54 16.16 1.46 -13.26
CA ARG A 54 16.72 0.95 -14.52
C ARG A 54 18.23 0.76 -14.40
N LEU A 55 18.92 1.74 -13.84
CA LEU A 55 20.36 1.68 -13.59
C LEU A 55 20.72 0.61 -12.56
N GLU A 56 19.94 0.49 -11.48
CA GLU A 56 20.12 -0.54 -10.45
C GLU A 56 20.02 -1.95 -11.04
N LEU A 57 18.96 -2.23 -11.82
CA LEU A 57 18.78 -3.53 -12.48
C LEU A 57 19.90 -3.83 -13.47
N ALA A 58 20.34 -2.84 -14.25
CA ALA A 58 21.47 -3.00 -15.16
C ALA A 58 22.78 -3.30 -14.42
N GLN A 59 23.04 -2.65 -13.29
CA GLN A 59 24.22 -2.91 -12.45
C GLN A 59 24.18 -4.31 -11.83
N LEU A 60 23.03 -4.73 -11.28
CA LEU A 60 22.84 -6.08 -10.76
C LEU A 60 23.08 -7.12 -11.86
N ARG A 61 22.60 -6.86 -13.07
CA ARG A 61 22.77 -7.75 -14.23
C ARG A 61 24.23 -7.89 -14.64
N GLN A 62 24.98 -6.79 -14.67
CA GLN A 62 26.41 -6.78 -15.01
C GLN A 62 27.29 -7.37 -13.89
N GLY A 63 26.88 -7.22 -12.63
CA GLY A 63 27.59 -7.73 -11.47
C GLY A 63 27.38 -9.22 -11.20
N LEU A 64 26.55 -9.91 -11.98
CA LEU A 64 26.34 -11.35 -11.82
C LEU A 64 27.62 -12.14 -12.10
N PRO A 65 28.02 -13.08 -11.21
CA PRO A 65 29.11 -14.00 -11.46
C PRO A 65 28.89 -14.84 -12.73
N LYS A 66 29.98 -15.29 -13.37
CA LYS A 66 29.89 -16.12 -14.59
C LYS A 66 29.23 -17.48 -14.34
N ASP A 67 29.25 -17.94 -13.10
CA ASP A 67 28.64 -19.17 -12.57
C ASP A 67 27.25 -18.94 -11.96
N ALA A 68 26.69 -17.73 -12.06
CA ALA A 68 25.34 -17.46 -11.59
C ALA A 68 24.30 -18.28 -12.37
N PRO A 69 23.20 -18.72 -11.72
CA PRO A 69 22.11 -19.41 -12.40
C PRO A 69 21.54 -18.58 -13.55
N GLN A 70 21.32 -19.21 -14.71
CA GLN A 70 20.72 -18.54 -15.88
C GLN A 70 19.33 -17.96 -15.58
N GLU A 71 18.60 -18.56 -14.65
CA GLU A 71 17.29 -18.11 -14.18
C GLU A 71 17.35 -16.71 -13.54
N MET A 72 18.42 -16.41 -12.78
CA MET A 72 18.60 -15.10 -12.15
C MET A 72 18.83 -13.99 -13.19
N ALA A 73 19.61 -14.31 -14.23
CA ALA A 73 19.83 -13.43 -15.36
C ALA A 73 18.52 -13.14 -16.11
N ALA A 74 17.75 -14.18 -16.43
CA ALA A 74 16.47 -14.06 -17.10
C ALA A 74 15.44 -13.27 -16.27
N PHE A 75 15.41 -13.47 -14.96
CA PHE A 75 14.56 -12.72 -14.03
C PHE A 75 14.83 -11.20 -14.09
N LEU A 76 16.09 -10.79 -14.04
CA LEU A 76 16.47 -9.38 -14.16
C LEU A 76 16.13 -8.79 -15.53
N ASP A 77 16.28 -9.58 -16.60
CA ASP A 77 15.93 -9.16 -17.96
C ASP A 77 14.42 -8.92 -18.09
N VAL A 78 13.59 -9.80 -17.52
CA VAL A 78 12.12 -9.62 -17.47
C VAL A 78 11.73 -8.37 -16.68
N HIS A 79 12.33 -8.15 -15.51
CA HIS A 79 12.07 -6.95 -14.70
C HIS A 79 12.46 -5.67 -15.44
N GLY A 80 13.59 -5.69 -16.17
CA GLY A 80 14.01 -4.59 -17.03
C GLY A 80 13.04 -4.31 -18.17
N MET A 81 12.49 -5.36 -18.78
CA MET A 81 11.46 -5.22 -19.83
C MET A 81 10.15 -4.63 -19.29
N ILE A 82 9.69 -5.07 -18.12
CA ILE A 82 8.49 -4.52 -17.47
C ILE A 82 8.69 -3.05 -17.13
N LEU A 83 9.84 -2.68 -16.57
CA LEU A 83 10.17 -1.30 -16.24
C LEU A 83 10.21 -0.38 -17.48
N ALA A 84 10.64 -0.93 -18.61
CA ALA A 84 10.73 -0.21 -19.88
C ALA A 84 9.38 -0.10 -20.62
N ASP A 85 8.33 -0.79 -20.16
CA ASP A 85 7.01 -0.71 -20.76
C ASP A 85 6.41 0.70 -20.54
N PRO A 86 6.13 1.45 -21.62
CA PRO A 86 5.54 2.77 -21.49
C PRO A 86 4.19 2.78 -20.77
N ALA A 87 3.42 1.69 -20.81
CA ALA A 87 2.12 1.60 -20.15
C ALA A 87 2.25 1.88 -18.64
N LEU A 88 3.30 1.36 -18.01
CA LEU A 88 3.55 1.52 -16.58
C LEU A 88 3.83 2.97 -16.16
N ALA A 89 4.37 3.81 -17.06
CA ALA A 89 4.70 5.20 -16.76
C ALA A 89 3.67 6.21 -17.31
N GLN A 90 3.03 5.92 -18.45
CA GLN A 90 2.18 6.88 -19.16
C GLN A 90 0.96 7.32 -18.33
N LYS A 91 0.24 6.36 -17.75
CA LYS A 91 -0.96 6.68 -16.97
C LYS A 91 -0.62 7.40 -15.67
N PRO A 92 0.39 7.00 -14.88
CA PRO A 92 0.84 7.79 -13.74
C PRO A 92 1.21 9.22 -14.10
N LEU A 93 1.99 9.43 -15.18
CA LEU A 93 2.36 10.77 -15.64
C LEU A 93 1.14 11.62 -16.02
N LYS A 94 0.12 11.00 -16.64
CA LYS A 94 -1.14 11.67 -16.96
C LYS A 94 -1.91 12.04 -15.69
N LEU A 95 -1.99 11.15 -14.70
CA LEU A 95 -2.67 11.41 -13.43
C LEU A 95 -2.01 12.56 -12.67
N ILE A 96 -0.68 12.61 -12.64
CA ILE A 96 0.08 13.73 -12.04
C ILE A 96 -0.27 15.05 -12.75
N ARG A 97 -0.18 15.09 -14.08
CA ARG A 97 -0.39 16.33 -14.86
C ARG A 97 -1.82 16.84 -14.88
N THR A 98 -2.80 15.93 -14.91
CA THR A 98 -4.21 16.30 -15.11
C THR A 98 -4.99 16.39 -13.81
N GLN A 99 -4.67 15.54 -12.84
CA GLN A 99 -5.39 15.43 -11.57
C GLN A 99 -4.56 15.92 -10.38
N ARG A 100 -3.29 16.32 -10.61
CA ARG A 100 -2.38 16.80 -9.57
C ARG A 100 -2.19 15.77 -8.46
N LEU A 101 -2.17 14.49 -8.81
CA LEU A 101 -1.83 13.43 -7.85
C LEU A 101 -0.31 13.41 -7.65
N ASN A 102 0.13 13.09 -6.43
CA ASN A 102 1.55 12.83 -6.19
C ASN A 102 2.04 11.56 -6.89
N ALA A 103 3.34 11.50 -7.20
CA ALA A 103 3.93 10.46 -8.04
C ALA A 103 3.69 9.04 -7.49
N ALA A 104 3.82 8.89 -6.17
CA ALA A 104 3.68 7.60 -5.50
C ALA A 104 2.24 7.06 -5.63
N TRP A 105 1.24 7.92 -5.40
CA TRP A 105 -0.17 7.53 -5.55
C TRP A 105 -0.55 7.25 -7.01
N ALA A 106 -0.06 8.06 -7.94
CA ALA A 106 -0.31 7.88 -9.37
C ALA A 106 0.21 6.53 -9.87
N LEU A 107 1.39 6.10 -9.41
CA LEU A 107 1.97 4.80 -9.76
C LEU A 107 1.21 3.63 -9.12
N THR A 108 0.83 3.74 -7.84
CA THR A 108 0.01 2.70 -7.18
C THR A 108 -1.36 2.55 -7.83
N THR A 109 -1.96 3.65 -8.29
CA THR A 109 -3.23 3.62 -9.03
C THR A 109 -3.09 2.81 -10.32
N GLU A 110 -2.02 3.04 -11.09
CA GLU A 110 -1.77 2.26 -12.30
C GLU A 110 -1.48 0.79 -11.99
N LEU A 111 -0.71 0.51 -10.95
CA LEU A 111 -0.41 -0.86 -10.53
C LEU A 111 -1.70 -1.63 -10.20
N ASN A 112 -2.61 -1.03 -9.45
CA ASN A 112 -3.88 -1.67 -9.09
C ASN A 112 -4.72 -1.99 -10.34
N ASP A 113 -4.84 -1.04 -11.26
CA ASP A 113 -5.62 -1.22 -12.49
C ASP A 113 -5.00 -2.30 -13.40
N LEU A 114 -3.66 -2.41 -13.44
CA LEU A 114 -2.99 -3.49 -14.16
C LEU A 114 -3.23 -4.84 -13.47
N LEU A 115 -3.08 -4.91 -12.15
CA LEU A 115 -3.29 -6.14 -11.39
C LEU A 115 -4.73 -6.66 -11.48
N GLU A 116 -5.72 -5.77 -11.52
CA GLU A 116 -7.12 -6.13 -11.72
C GLU A 116 -7.34 -6.78 -13.10
N GLN A 117 -6.77 -6.18 -14.17
CA GLN A 117 -6.82 -6.76 -15.51
C GLN A 117 -6.16 -8.14 -15.58
N PHE A 118 -5.06 -8.36 -14.86
CA PHE A 118 -4.42 -9.68 -14.79
C PHE A 118 -5.20 -10.68 -13.94
N ALA A 119 -5.94 -10.22 -12.92
CA ALA A 119 -6.72 -11.08 -12.04
C ALA A 119 -7.94 -11.70 -12.74
N GLU A 120 -8.49 -11.03 -13.77
CA GLU A 120 -9.56 -11.54 -14.62
C GLU A 120 -9.13 -12.75 -15.49
N ILE A 121 -7.82 -13.02 -15.60
CA ILE A 121 -7.29 -14.06 -16.46
C ILE A 121 -6.89 -15.30 -15.63
N GLU A 122 -7.57 -16.42 -15.87
CA GLU A 122 -7.28 -17.70 -15.21
C GLU A 122 -6.09 -18.45 -15.84
N ASP A 123 -4.95 -17.77 -16.01
CA ASP A 123 -3.70 -18.36 -16.52
C ASP A 123 -2.57 -18.22 -15.48
N ALA A 124 -1.93 -19.35 -15.15
CA ALA A 124 -0.83 -19.40 -14.20
C ALA A 124 0.39 -18.55 -14.65
N TYR A 125 0.66 -18.50 -15.95
CA TYR A 125 1.74 -17.68 -16.52
C TYR A 125 1.47 -16.19 -16.33
N LEU A 126 0.21 -15.77 -16.44
CA LEU A 126 -0.19 -14.37 -16.28
C LEU A 126 -0.24 -13.94 -14.81
N LYS A 127 -0.46 -14.87 -13.88
CA LYS A 127 -0.31 -14.63 -12.44
C LYS A 127 1.14 -14.36 -12.03
N GLU A 128 2.09 -15.10 -12.60
CA GLU A 128 3.52 -14.84 -12.37
C GLU A 128 3.91 -13.45 -12.91
N ARG A 129 3.47 -13.13 -14.13
CA ARG A 129 3.64 -11.79 -14.73
C ARG A 129 3.09 -10.67 -13.85
N ALA A 130 1.90 -10.84 -13.28
CA ALA A 130 1.30 -9.85 -12.38
C ALA A 130 2.17 -9.61 -11.14
N ASN A 131 2.78 -10.67 -10.60
CA ASN A 131 3.69 -10.57 -9.48
C ASN A 131 5.00 -9.86 -9.84
N ASP A 132 5.53 -10.07 -11.05
CA ASP A 132 6.72 -9.36 -11.53
C ASP A 132 6.44 -7.86 -11.70
N ILE A 133 5.28 -7.49 -12.24
CA ILE A 133 4.83 -6.09 -12.35
C ILE A 133 4.75 -5.43 -10.98
N ARG A 134 4.16 -6.12 -10.00
CA ARG A 134 4.12 -5.64 -8.61
C ARG A 134 5.52 -5.37 -8.07
N GLN A 135 6.43 -6.32 -8.20
CA GLN A 135 7.80 -6.18 -7.70
C GLN A 135 8.57 -5.02 -8.36
N VAL A 136 8.34 -4.78 -9.65
CA VAL A 136 8.95 -3.64 -10.36
C VAL A 136 8.37 -2.32 -9.84
N ALA A 137 7.05 -2.20 -9.70
CA ALA A 137 6.42 -1.01 -9.15
C ALA A 137 6.85 -0.72 -7.70
N GLU A 138 7.02 -1.76 -6.88
CA GLU A 138 7.56 -1.65 -5.51
C GLU A 138 8.96 -1.05 -5.47
N ARG A 139 9.83 -1.47 -6.40
CA ARG A 139 11.19 -0.90 -6.51
C ARG A 139 11.16 0.58 -6.89
N VAL A 140 10.29 0.96 -7.83
CA VAL A 140 10.15 2.37 -8.25
C VAL A 140 9.63 3.24 -7.10
N LEU A 141 8.65 2.75 -6.34
CA LEU A 141 8.15 3.46 -5.17
C LEU A 141 9.19 3.60 -4.05
N LYS A 142 10.04 2.58 -3.88
CA LYS A 142 11.18 2.67 -2.97
C LYS A 142 12.21 3.71 -3.43
N ALA A 143 12.48 3.80 -4.74
CA ALA A 143 13.35 4.83 -5.30
C ALA A 143 12.77 6.24 -5.07
N LEU A 144 11.47 6.44 -5.32
CA LEU A 144 10.75 7.69 -5.02
C LEU A 144 10.90 8.12 -3.55
N ASN A 145 10.72 7.19 -2.62
CA ASN A 145 10.87 7.46 -1.18
C ASN A 145 12.32 7.75 -0.77
N SER A 146 13.30 7.19 -1.49
CA SER A 146 14.72 7.43 -1.24
C SER A 146 15.14 8.82 -1.69
N GLN A 147 14.60 9.32 -2.82
CA GLN A 147 14.86 10.69 -3.28
C GLN A 147 14.28 11.77 -2.37
N LYS A 148 13.28 11.41 -1.54
CA LYS A 148 12.75 12.29 -0.49
C LYS A 148 13.78 12.62 0.59
N LYS A 149 14.80 11.78 0.79
CA LYS A 149 15.80 11.93 1.86
C LYS A 149 16.92 12.93 1.56
N ASP A 150 17.13 13.31 0.30
CA ASP A 150 18.26 14.16 -0.11
C ASP A 150 17.91 15.66 -0.25
N GLY A 151 16.69 16.10 0.10
CA GLY A 151 16.27 17.47 -0.25
C GLY A 151 15.35 18.23 0.69
N ILE A 152 14.61 17.60 1.60
CA ILE A 152 13.67 18.32 2.48
C ILE A 152 13.59 17.58 3.82
N GLU A 153 13.62 18.37 4.90
CA GLU A 153 13.45 18.00 6.30
C GLU A 153 12.38 16.92 6.52
N ASP A 154 12.55 16.11 7.57
CA ASP A 154 11.61 15.12 8.10
C ASP A 154 10.17 15.69 8.24
N SER A 155 9.40 15.75 7.14
CA SER A 155 8.07 16.37 7.16
C SER A 155 7.00 15.61 6.38
N ASP A 156 7.17 14.31 6.13
CA ASP A 156 6.12 13.48 5.51
C ASP A 156 5.95 12.10 6.15
N PHE A 157 6.54 11.88 7.33
CA PHE A 157 5.76 11.19 8.34
C PHE A 157 4.81 12.24 8.91
N LEU A 158 3.51 11.94 8.94
CA LEU A 158 2.58 12.68 9.78
C LEU A 158 3.28 12.91 11.11
N SER A 159 3.51 14.18 11.46
CA SER A 159 3.95 14.53 12.79
C SER A 159 3.00 13.82 13.76
N PRO A 160 3.46 13.32 14.93
CA PRO A 160 2.66 12.62 15.94
C PRO A 160 1.41 13.39 16.45
N SER A 161 1.13 14.56 15.88
CA SER A 161 0.10 15.53 16.23
C SER A 161 -1.16 15.43 15.35
N ASP A 162 -1.11 14.81 14.16
CA ASP A 162 -2.28 14.71 13.25
C ASP A 162 -3.08 13.41 13.39
N VAL A 163 -2.51 12.40 14.06
CA VAL A 163 -3.27 11.25 14.54
C VAL A 163 -3.91 11.66 15.85
N GLY A 164 -4.99 12.44 15.74
CA GLY A 164 -5.89 12.68 16.86
C GLY A 164 -6.31 11.33 17.47
N ALA A 165 -6.58 11.34 18.78
CA ALA A 165 -6.82 10.18 19.63
C ALA A 165 -8.03 9.28 19.25
N ASP A 166 -8.55 9.38 18.02
CA ASP A 166 -9.79 8.80 17.51
C ASP A 166 -9.58 8.23 16.08
N ALA A 167 -8.58 7.36 15.87
CA ALA A 167 -8.33 6.72 14.57
C ALA A 167 -8.70 5.23 14.60
N ILE A 168 -9.42 4.77 13.58
CA ILE A 168 -9.82 3.36 13.40
C ILE A 168 -9.11 2.79 12.17
N ILE A 169 -8.32 1.73 12.37
CA ILE A 169 -7.61 1.06 11.29
C ILE A 169 -8.56 0.14 10.51
N VAL A 170 -8.58 0.20 9.18
CA VAL A 170 -9.35 -0.71 8.32
C VAL A 170 -8.40 -1.39 7.35
N ALA A 171 -8.30 -2.71 7.36
CA ALA A 171 -7.36 -3.42 6.50
C ALA A 171 -7.93 -4.68 5.87
N HIS A 172 -7.34 -5.15 4.78
CA HIS A 172 -7.70 -6.46 4.25
C HIS A 172 -7.19 -7.58 5.17
N ASP A 173 -5.95 -7.47 5.63
CA ASP A 173 -5.36 -8.30 6.70
C ASP A 173 -4.19 -7.52 7.30
N ILE A 174 -3.79 -7.87 8.53
CA ILE A 174 -2.70 -7.18 9.24
C ILE A 174 -1.69 -8.21 9.73
N ALA A 175 -0.43 -8.03 9.36
CA ALA A 175 0.63 -8.89 9.84
C ALA A 175 1.00 -8.56 11.31
N PRO A 176 1.43 -9.54 12.12
CA PRO A 176 1.75 -9.31 13.54
C PRO A 176 2.83 -8.24 13.78
N HIS A 177 3.77 -8.08 12.84
CA HIS A 177 4.83 -7.08 12.95
C HIS A 177 4.32 -5.65 12.70
N ASP A 178 3.27 -5.49 11.90
CA ASP A 178 2.63 -4.19 11.64
C ASP A 178 1.81 -3.73 12.86
N MET A 179 1.13 -4.65 13.53
CA MET A 179 0.38 -4.37 14.78
C MET A 179 1.25 -3.77 15.89
N LEU A 180 2.48 -4.25 16.04
CA LEU A 180 3.41 -3.72 17.04
C LEU A 180 3.84 -2.29 16.74
N ARG A 181 3.99 -1.94 15.46
CA ARG A 181 4.29 -0.57 15.02
C ARG A 181 3.10 0.36 15.23
N PHE A 182 1.88 -0.15 15.09
CA PHE A 182 0.69 0.64 15.37
C PHE A 182 0.53 0.96 16.85
N LYS A 183 1.05 0.15 17.78
CA LYS A 183 1.01 0.46 19.23
C LYS A 183 1.65 1.81 19.59
N GLU A 184 2.67 2.22 18.82
CA GLU A 184 3.34 3.52 19.00
C GLU A 184 2.53 4.69 18.41
N ARG A 185 1.47 4.39 17.66
CA ARG A 185 0.53 5.35 17.06
C ARG A 185 -0.78 5.32 17.84
N ALA A 186 -1.41 6.47 18.08
CA ALA A 186 -2.65 6.55 18.83
C ALA A 186 -3.84 6.10 17.97
N PHE A 187 -4.30 4.85 18.10
CA PHE A 187 -5.51 4.35 17.45
C PHE A 187 -6.47 3.72 18.47
N THR A 188 -7.77 3.79 18.17
CA THR A 188 -8.85 3.40 19.10
C THR A 188 -9.51 2.07 18.75
N GLY A 189 -9.32 1.56 17.54
CA GLY A 189 -9.92 0.30 17.10
C GLY A 189 -9.38 -0.17 15.75
N PHE A 190 -9.67 -1.42 15.39
CA PHE A 190 -9.38 -1.90 14.04
C PHE A 190 -10.40 -2.90 13.49
N VAL A 191 -10.51 -2.92 12.16
CA VAL A 191 -11.36 -3.82 11.38
C VAL A 191 -10.53 -4.50 10.30
N THR A 192 -10.73 -5.80 10.11
CA THR A 192 -10.11 -6.54 8.99
C THR A 192 -11.09 -7.35 8.15
N ASP A 193 -10.85 -7.42 6.84
CA ASP A 193 -11.64 -8.26 5.93
C ASP A 193 -11.42 -9.75 6.18
N LEU A 194 -10.17 -10.13 6.42
CA LEU A 194 -9.74 -11.49 6.72
C LEU A 194 -9.51 -11.68 8.22
N GLY A 195 -9.60 -12.92 8.67
CA GLY A 195 -9.33 -13.31 10.05
C GLY A 195 -10.44 -14.15 10.66
N GLY A 196 -10.10 -14.86 11.73
CA GLY A 196 -11.02 -15.71 12.48
C GLY A 196 -10.76 -15.60 13.96
N LYS A 197 -11.60 -16.21 14.80
CA LYS A 197 -11.50 -16.12 16.28
C LYS A 197 -10.13 -16.53 16.84
N THR A 198 -9.36 -17.32 16.10
CA THR A 198 -8.05 -17.87 16.47
C THR A 198 -6.91 -17.37 15.58
N SER A 199 -7.13 -16.36 14.73
CA SER A 199 -6.07 -15.82 13.88
C SER A 199 -5.02 -15.07 14.71
N HIS A 200 -3.82 -14.93 14.18
CA HIS A 200 -2.75 -14.15 14.81
C HIS A 200 -3.22 -12.72 15.12
N THR A 201 -3.97 -12.10 14.21
CA THR A 201 -4.61 -10.78 14.39
C THR A 201 -5.56 -10.76 15.58
N ALA A 202 -6.39 -11.79 15.76
CA ALA A 202 -7.32 -11.90 16.88
C ALA A 202 -6.61 -12.10 18.23
N ILE A 203 -5.52 -12.86 18.25
CA ILE A 203 -4.70 -13.08 19.45
C ILE A 203 -4.04 -11.76 19.88
N VAL A 204 -3.46 -11.03 18.93
CA VAL A 204 -2.80 -9.75 19.20
C VAL A 204 -3.82 -8.69 19.63
N ALA A 205 -4.98 -8.59 18.99
CA ALA A 205 -6.08 -7.68 19.38
C ALA A 205 -6.42 -7.78 20.87
N ARG A 206 -6.61 -9.02 21.33
CA ARG A 206 -6.96 -9.33 22.73
C ARG A 206 -5.85 -8.95 23.69
N SER A 207 -4.60 -9.21 23.31
CA SER A 207 -3.44 -8.86 24.14
C SER A 207 -3.24 -7.35 24.29
N MET A 208 -3.77 -6.56 23.35
CA MET A 208 -3.68 -5.11 23.35
C MET A 208 -4.92 -4.42 23.96
N GLU A 209 -5.98 -5.17 24.27
CA GLU A 209 -7.26 -4.65 24.82
C GLU A 209 -7.92 -3.56 23.94
N ILE A 210 -7.70 -3.62 22.63
CA ILE A 210 -8.26 -2.66 21.67
C ILE A 210 -9.50 -3.26 21.02
N PRO A 211 -10.65 -2.55 20.92
CA PRO A 211 -11.84 -3.00 20.22
C PRO A 211 -11.55 -3.43 18.79
N ALA A 212 -11.97 -4.64 18.40
CA ALA A 212 -11.65 -5.17 17.08
C ALA A 212 -12.65 -6.19 16.55
N VAL A 213 -12.91 -6.09 15.25
CA VAL A 213 -13.78 -6.98 14.47
C VAL A 213 -13.02 -7.47 13.25
N VAL A 214 -12.96 -8.78 13.06
CA VAL A 214 -12.22 -9.41 11.93
C VAL A 214 -13.17 -10.19 11.05
N GLY A 215 -12.77 -10.51 9.82
CA GLY A 215 -13.61 -11.34 8.95
C GLY A 215 -14.82 -10.59 8.38
N VAL A 216 -14.75 -9.26 8.28
CA VAL A 216 -15.83 -8.40 7.79
C VAL A 216 -16.00 -8.47 6.25
N ARG A 217 -15.04 -9.12 5.58
CA ARG A 217 -14.97 -9.42 4.13
C ARG A 217 -14.80 -8.21 3.20
N HIS A 218 -15.69 -7.23 3.25
CA HIS A 218 -15.73 -6.11 2.31
C HIS A 218 -15.54 -4.74 2.99
N ALA A 219 -14.98 -4.71 4.20
CA ALA A 219 -14.78 -3.47 4.93
C ALA A 219 -13.75 -2.57 4.23
N SER A 220 -12.64 -3.13 3.75
CA SER A 220 -11.63 -2.33 3.04
C SER A 220 -12.09 -1.81 1.67
N GLU A 221 -13.07 -2.48 1.05
CA GLU A 221 -13.66 -2.07 -0.23
C GLU A 221 -14.76 -1.01 -0.07
N MET A 222 -15.53 -1.08 1.01
CA MET A 222 -16.70 -0.23 1.23
C MET A 222 -16.41 1.04 2.04
N ILE A 223 -15.43 0.98 2.95
CA ILE A 223 -15.06 2.11 3.80
C ILE A 223 -13.98 2.93 3.10
N ARG A 224 -14.09 4.26 3.15
CA ARG A 224 -13.09 5.17 2.59
C ARG A 224 -12.25 5.82 3.68
N HIS A 225 -11.04 6.21 3.33
CA HIS A 225 -10.16 6.89 4.27
C HIS A 225 -10.80 8.21 4.74
N GLY A 226 -10.76 8.46 6.05
CA GLY A 226 -11.36 9.62 6.69
C GLY A 226 -12.84 9.48 7.05
N ASP A 227 -13.51 8.37 6.67
CA ASP A 227 -14.91 8.12 7.05
C ASP A 227 -15.04 7.96 8.56
N TRP A 228 -16.15 8.43 9.12
CA TRP A 228 -16.46 8.17 10.53
C TRP A 228 -16.94 6.73 10.71
N LEU A 229 -16.30 6.02 11.63
CA LEU A 229 -16.61 4.64 11.98
C LEU A 229 -16.94 4.52 13.46
N VAL A 230 -17.79 3.55 13.75
CA VAL A 230 -18.04 3.03 15.08
C VAL A 230 -17.80 1.53 15.02
N ILE A 231 -16.95 1.02 15.90
CA ILE A 231 -16.72 -0.41 16.07
C ILE A 231 -17.40 -0.83 17.37
N ASP A 232 -18.29 -1.81 17.30
CA ASP A 232 -18.77 -2.57 18.44
C ASP A 232 -18.07 -3.94 18.46
N GLY A 233 -16.98 -4.01 19.23
CA GLY A 233 -16.18 -5.22 19.38
C GLY A 233 -16.86 -6.31 20.21
N GLU A 234 -18.00 -6.03 20.85
CA GLU A 234 -18.79 -7.02 21.59
C GLU A 234 -19.79 -7.73 20.67
N HIS A 235 -20.49 -6.98 19.83
CA HIS A 235 -21.48 -7.52 18.87
C HIS A 235 -20.88 -7.88 17.51
N GLY A 236 -19.67 -7.41 17.19
CA GLY A 236 -18.98 -7.70 15.93
C GLY A 236 -19.49 -6.85 14.77
N VAL A 237 -19.77 -5.56 15.01
CA VAL A 237 -20.36 -4.61 14.05
C VAL A 237 -19.44 -3.42 13.83
#